data_AF-A0A699XB59-F1
#
_entry.id   AF-A0A699XB59-F1
#
_cell.length_a   1.000
_cell.length_b   1.000
_cell.length_c   1.000
_cell.angle_alpha   90.00
_cell.angle_beta   90.00
_cell.angle_gamma   90.00
#
_symmetry.space_group_name_H-M   'P 1'
#
loop_
_entity.id
_entity.type
_entity.pdbx_description
1 polymer ?
#
loop_
_entity_poly.entity_id
_entity_poly.type
_entity_poly.pdbx_seq_one_letter_code
_entity_poly.pdbx_strand_id
1 'polypeptide(L)' 'IVVGDEAVAEYVAAFFQSELGALSLEASVHGADIKYLRSEDLDQVLVALPSLDEQRDIVKTL' A
#
# COMPACT_ATOMS: atom_id res chain seq x y z
N ILE A 1 -7.03 6.60 -2.52
CA ILE A 1 -6.71 5.49 -3.43
C ILE A 1 -8.02 4.77 -3.72
N VAL A 2 -8.47 4.77 -4.98
CA VAL A 2 -9.58 3.91 -5.38
C VAL A 2 -8.96 2.55 -5.64
N VAL A 3 -9.26 1.60 -4.76
CA VAL A 3 -8.80 0.22 -4.90
C VAL A 3 -9.74 -0.43 -5.89
N GLY A 4 -9.25 -0.74 -7.10
CA GLY A 4 -10.06 -1.33 -8.18
C GLY A 4 -10.55 -2.74 -7.83
N ASP A 5 -11.31 -3.35 -8.74
CA ASP A 5 -11.95 -4.68 -8.53
C ASP A 5 -10.96 -5.83 -8.30
N GLU A 6 -9.67 -5.60 -8.50
CA GLU A 6 -8.59 -6.58 -8.33
C GLU A 6 -8.00 -6.62 -6.91
N ALA A 7 -8.44 -5.73 -6.02
CA ALA A 7 -7.83 -5.56 -4.72
C ALA A 7 -8.85 -5.39 -3.58
N VAL A 8 -8.59 -6.05 -2.47
CA VAL A 8 -9.37 -5.94 -1.22
C VAL A 8 -8.83 -4.75 -0.43
N ALA A 9 -9.70 -3.83 -0.01
CA ALA A 9 -9.28 -2.60 0.67
C ALA A 9 -8.49 -2.89 1.96
N GLU A 10 -8.93 -3.90 2.73
CA GLU A 10 -8.28 -4.36 3.94
C GLU A 10 -6.88 -4.92 3.68
N TYR A 11 -6.70 -5.62 2.56
CA TYR A 11 -5.39 -6.12 2.15
C TYR A 11 -4.44 -4.97 1.83
N VAL A 12 -4.89 -3.97 1.07
CA VAL A 12 -4.07 -2.80 0.73
C VAL A 12 -3.66 -2.02 1.99
N ALA A 13 -4.59 -1.84 2.93
CA ALA A 13 -4.29 -1.22 4.22
C ALA A 13 -3.24 -2.02 5.01
N ALA A 14 -3.40 -3.34 5.07
CA ALA A 14 -2.44 -4.23 5.72
C ALA A 14 -1.06 -4.22 5.05
N PHE A 15 -1.01 -4.19 3.72
CA PHE A 15 0.24 -4.09 2.98
C PHE A 15 1.03 -2.83 3.38
N PHE A 16 0.37 -1.67 3.44
CA PHE A 16 1.03 -0.42 3.85
C PHE A 16 1.42 -0.36 5.34
N GLN A 17 0.87 -1.24 6.17
CA GLN A 17 1.30 -1.43 7.56
C GLN A 17 2.47 -2.41 7.70
N SER A 18 2.73 -3.23 6.69
CA SER A 18 3.90 -4.11 6.66
C SER A 18 5.20 -3.31 6.53
N GLU A 19 6.31 -3.89 6.96
CA GLU A 19 7.64 -3.28 6.81
C GLU A 19 7.94 -2.94 5.35
N LEU A 20 7.58 -3.83 4.42
CA LEU A 20 7.78 -3.60 2.99
C LEU A 20 6.95 -2.42 2.48
N GLY A 21 5.66 -2.37 2.81
CA GLY A 21 4.79 -1.27 2.39
C GLY A 21 5.17 0.07 3.02
N ALA A 22 5.64 0.06 4.27
CA ALA A 22 6.15 1.24 4.95
C ALA A 22 7.42 1.78 4.26
N LEU A 23 8.37 0.90 3.92
CA LEU A 23 9.58 1.27 3.17
C LEU A 23 9.24 1.81 1.77
N SER A 24 8.28 1.19 1.08
CA SER A 24 7.81 1.68 -0.22
C SER A 24 7.19 3.08 -0.12
N LEU A 25 6.39 3.34 0.92
CA LEU A 25 5.84 4.69 1.16
C LEU A 25 6.95 5.69 1.49
N GLU A 26 7.87 5.34 2.38
CA GLU A 26 8.96 6.21 2.81
C GLU A 26 9.85 6.63 1.64
N ALA A 27 10.13 5.71 0.71
CA ALA A 27 10.88 6.00 -0.50
C ALA A 27 10.20 7.03 -1.42
N SER A 28 8.87 7.16 -1.32
CA SER A 28 8.06 8.12 -2.10
C SER A 28 7.83 9.45 -1.37
N VAL A 29 8.26 9.59 -0.11
CA VAL A 29 8.08 10.81 0.68
C VAL A 29 9.04 11.91 0.23
N HIS A 30 8.49 13.12 0.04
CA HIS A 30 9.26 14.30 -0.32
C HIS A 30 9.51 15.23 0.88
N GLY A 31 10.42 16.19 0.67
CA GLY A 31 10.73 17.24 1.65
C GLY A 31 11.85 16.85 2.62
N ALA A 32 12.77 17.77 2.84
CA ALA A 32 13.92 17.55 3.73
C ALA A 32 13.54 17.79 5.21
N ASP A 33 12.78 18.85 5.47
CA ASP A 33 12.41 19.29 6.82
C ASP A 33 10.96 18.88 7.17
N ILE A 34 10.02 19.16 6.28
CA ILE A 34 8.64 18.69 6.38
C ILE A 34 8.42 17.57 5.37
N LYS A 35 8.15 16.38 5.89
CA LYS A 35 7.84 15.18 5.10
C LYS A 35 6.40 15.26 4.58
N TYR A 36 6.21 15.06 3.28
CA TYR A 36 4.87 15.04 2.67
C TYR A 36 4.77 14.03 1.53
N LEU A 37 3.53 13.59 1.26
CA LEU A 37 3.14 12.80 0.09
C LEU A 37 2.06 13.54 -0.68
N ARG A 38 2.17 13.55 -2.01
CA ARG A 38 1.10 13.99 -2.91
C ARG A 38 0.31 12.78 -3.38
N SER A 39 -0.89 13.02 -3.87
CA SER A 39 -1.71 11.95 -4.46
C SER A 39 -1.00 11.28 -5.64
N GLU A 40 -0.30 12.06 -6.47
CA GLU A 40 0.48 11.58 -7.61
C GLU A 40 1.65 10.67 -7.22
N ASP A 41 2.19 10.83 -6.00
CA ASP A 41 3.27 9.97 -5.50
C ASP A 41 2.74 8.57 -5.16
N LEU A 42 1.49 8.48 -4.68
CA LEU A 42 0.85 7.21 -4.36
C LEU A 42 0.58 6.36 -5.61
N ASP A 43 0.38 7.00 -6.76
CA ASP A 43 0.19 6.30 -8.04
C ASP A 43 1.47 5.60 -8.53
N GLN A 44 2.65 5.99 -8.00
CA GLN A 44 3.94 5.39 -8.33
C GLN A 44 4.35 4.30 -7.34
N VAL A 45 3.62 4.13 -6.23
CA VAL A 45 3.96 3.13 -5.21
C VAL A 45 3.55 1.75 -5.69
N LEU A 46 4.52 0.84 -5.76
CA LEU A 46 4.27 -0.54 -6.13
C LEU A 46 3.70 -1.33 -4.94
N VAL A 47 2.60 -2.02 -5.18
CA VAL A 47 1.97 -2.92 -4.21
C VAL A 47 2.09 -4.34 -4.74
N ALA A 48 2.57 -5.25 -3.89
CA ALA A 48 2.49 -6.67 -4.20
C ALA A 48 1.02 -7.06 -4.17
N LEU A 49 0.46 -7.51 -5.30
CA LEU A 49 -0.96 -7.81 -5.40
C LEU A 49 -1.18 -9.29 -5.77
N PRO A 50 -1.36 -10.17 -4.76
CA PRO A 50 -1.68 -11.58 -4.99
C PRO A 50 -3.13 -11.75 -5.45
N SER A 51 -3.58 -12.98 -5.71
CA SER A 51 -4.96 -13.23 -6.12
C SER A 51 -5.97 -12.80 -5.04
N LEU A 52 -7.21 -12.51 -5.43
CA LEU A 52 -8.25 -12.06 -4.49
C LEU A 52 -8.50 -13.05 -3.34
N ASP A 53 -8.38 -14.35 -3.59
CA ASP A 53 -8.56 -15.36 -2.56
C ASP A 53 -7.39 -15.37 -1.57
N GLU A 54 -6.14 -15.23 -2.06
CA GLU A 54 -4.96 -15.09 -1.20
C GLU A 54 -5.00 -13.79 -0.39
N GLN A 55 -5.45 -12.68 -0.99
CA GLN A 55 -5.62 -11.41 -0.27
C GLN A 55 -6.58 -11.56 0.92
N ARG A 56 -7.72 -12.24 0.71
CA ARG A 56 -8.70 -12.52 1.77
C ARG A 56 -8.13 -13.42 2.86
N ASP A 57 -7.34 -14.41 2.49
CA ASP A 57 -6.73 -15.32 3.45
C ASP A 57 -5.65 -14.63 4.28
N ILE A 58 -4.83 -13.76 3.67
CA ILE A 58 -3.87 -12.91 4.39
C ILE A 58 -4.61 -12.03 5.41
N VAL A 59 -5.68 -11.35 4.99
CA VAL A 59 -6.45 -10.46 5.88
C VAL A 59 -7.04 -11.20 7.09
N LYS A 60 -7.45 -12.47 6.95
CA LYS A 60 -7.96 -13.28 8.07
C LYS A 60 -6.89 -13.65 9.10
N THR A 61 -5.61 -13.61 8.72
CA THR A 61 -4.49 -14.03 9.58
C THR A 61 -3.83 -12.89 10.35
N LEU A 62 -4.25 -11.65 10.09
CA LEU A 62 -3.83 -10.43 10.80
C LEU A 62 -4.67 -10.23 12.07
#